data_AF-A0A6N3AC26-F1
#
_entry.id   AF-A0A6N3AC26-F1
#
_cell.length_a   1.000
_cell.length_b   1.000
_cell.length_c   1.000
_cell.angle_alpha   90.00
_cell.angle_beta   90.00
_cell.angle_gamma   90.00
#
_symmetry.space_group_name_H-M   'P 1'
#
loop_
_entity.id
_entity.type
_entity.pdbx_description
1 polymer ?
#
loop_
_entity_poly.entity_id
_entity_poly.type
_entity_poly.pdbx_seq_one_letter_code
_entity_poly.pdbx_strand_id
1 'polypeptide(L)' 'MTAKEMFEELGYAYFKSNNMILCEISEINYLIFSPNKEITVGDYVIDVATLKAINQQCRELGWI' A
#
# COMPACT_ATOMS: atom_id res chain seq x y z
N MET A 1 1.29 6.85 -13.16
CA MET A 1 2.12 6.02 -12.28
C MET A 1 1.30 4.85 -11.79
N THR A 2 1.94 3.70 -11.64
CA THR A 2 1.39 2.55 -10.94
C THR A 2 1.40 2.80 -9.43
N ALA A 3 0.60 2.07 -8.66
CA ALA A 3 0.63 2.14 -7.21
C ALA A 3 2.03 1.84 -6.65
N LYS A 4 2.71 0.84 -7.23
CA LYS A 4 4.10 0.51 -6.91
C LYS A 4 5.02 1.73 -7.03
N GLU A 5 5.01 2.41 -8.18
CA GLU A 5 5.84 3.60 -8.40
C GLU A 5 5.53 4.71 -7.39
N MET A 6 4.25 4.91 -7.05
CA MET A 6 3.84 5.90 -6.05
C MET A 6 4.37 5.57 -4.65
N PHE A 7 4.32 4.29 -4.25
CA PHE A 7 4.85 3.84 -2.97
C PHE A 7 6.38 3.95 -2.90
N GLU A 8 7.09 3.58 -3.96
CA GLU A 8 8.54 3.69 -4.04
C GLU A 8 9.01 5.16 -3.96
N GLU A 9 8.28 6.10 -4.58
CA GLU A 9 8.58 7.55 -4.47
C GLU A 9 8.37 8.09 -3.04
N LEU A 10 7.42 7.52 -2.30
CA LEU A 10 7.18 7.84 -0.89
C LEU A 10 8.16 7.14 0.08
N GLY A 11 9.08 6.31 -0.44
CA GLY A 11 10.10 5.61 0.34
C GLY A 11 9.68 4.23 0.85
N TYR A 12 8.50 3.72 0.47
CA TYR A 12 8.10 2.35 0.80
C TYR A 12 8.84 1.35 -0.09
N ALA A 13 9.36 0.30 0.52
CA ALA A 13 9.71 -0.92 -0.19
C ALA A 13 8.43 -1.67 -0.58
N TYR A 14 8.32 -2.08 -1.84
CA TYR A 14 7.13 -2.75 -2.38
C TYR A 14 7.37 -4.25 -2.59
N PHE A 15 6.65 -5.10 -1.87
CA PHE A 15 6.72 -6.54 -1.96
C PHE A 15 5.39 -7.14 -2.37
N LYS A 16 5.39 -7.93 -3.45
CA LYS A 16 4.20 -8.65 -3.92
C LYS A 16 4.42 -10.15 -3.77
N SER A 17 3.53 -10.79 -3.01
CA SER A 17 3.38 -12.24 -2.98
C SER A 17 2.16 -12.67 -3.81
N ASN A 18 1.92 -13.98 -3.92
CA ASN A 18 0.78 -14.50 -4.68
C ASN A 18 -0.58 -13.94 -4.21
N ASN A 19 -0.71 -13.64 -2.91
CA ASN A 19 -1.99 -13.28 -2.32
C ASN A 19 -1.99 -11.93 -1.59
N MET A 20 -0.84 -11.31 -1.36
CA MET A 20 -0.75 -10.09 -0.55
C MET A 20 0.27 -9.11 -1.14
N ILE A 21 0.01 -7.82 -0.94
CA ILE A 21 0.97 -6.75 -1.22
C ILE A 21 1.35 -6.10 0.11
N LEU A 22 2.65 -5.99 0.37
CA LEU A 22 3.24 -5.28 1.50
C LEU A 22 3.97 -4.05 0.97
N CYS A 23 3.69 -2.90 1.56
CA CYS A 23 4.46 -1.68 1.37
C CYS A 23 5.04 -1.29 2.74
N GLU A 24 6.37 -1.24 2.89
CA GLU A 24 7.01 -1.06 4.20
C GLU A 24 8.12 0.00 4.16
N ILE A 25 8.11 0.93 5.13
CA ILE A 25 9.25 1.80 5.45
C ILE A 25 10.01 1.25 6.66
N SER A 26 9.29 0.72 7.66
CA SER A 26 9.84 0.12 8.88
C SER A 26 8.83 -0.83 9.51
N GLU A 27 9.25 -1.57 10.54
CA GLU A 27 8.41 -2.53 11.27
C GLU A 27 7.09 -1.96 11.80
N ILE A 28 7.00 -0.64 12.02
CA ILE A 28 5.80 0.04 12.50
C ILE A 28 5.10 0.89 11.44
N ASN A 29 5.76 1.18 10.31
CA ASN A 29 5.18 1.98 9.22
C ASN A 29 5.12 1.12 7.96
N TYR A 30 3.98 0.45 7.81
CA TYR A 30 3.69 -0.44 6.71
C TYR A 30 2.21 -0.43 6.33
N LEU A 31 1.93 -0.92 5.12
CA LEU A 31 0.61 -1.18 4.58
C LEU A 31 0.56 -2.60 4.05
N ILE A 32 -0.51 -3.33 4.37
CA ILE A 32 -0.75 -4.68 3.82
C ILE A 32 -2.12 -4.70 3.15
N PHE A 33 -2.14 -5.03 1.87
CA PHE A 33 -3.35 -5.28 1.10
C PHE A 33 -3.62 -6.78 1.08
N SER A 34 -4.69 -7.21 1.76
CA SER A 34 -5.07 -8.62 1.88
C SER A 34 -6.11 -9.03 0.82
N PRO A 35 -6.25 -10.33 0.49
CA PRO A 35 -7.27 -10.82 -0.45
C PRO A 35 -8.70 -10.46 -0.06
N ASN A 36 -8.95 -10.24 1.23
CA ASN A 36 -10.26 -9.95 1.78
C ASN A 36 -10.73 -8.51 1.51
N LYS A 37 -9.99 -7.74 0.70
CA LYS A 37 -10.21 -6.31 0.47
C LYS A 37 -10.03 -5.47 1.75
N GLU A 38 -9.09 -5.88 2.60
CA GLU A 38 -8.72 -5.17 3.81
C GLU A 38 -7.33 -4.56 3.64
N ILE A 39 -7.14 -3.39 4.24
CA ILE A 39 -5.86 -2.69 4.28
C ILE A 39 -5.46 -2.61 5.75
N THR A 40 -4.42 -3.35 6.14
CA THR A 40 -3.80 -3.19 7.46
C THR A 40 -2.80 -2.06 7.40
N VAL A 41 -2.83 -1.19 8.40
CA VAL A 41 -1.97 -0.01 8.50
C VAL A 41 -1.21 -0.14 9.82
N GLY A 42 0.12 -0.22 9.75
CA GLY A 42 0.96 -0.32 10.94
C GLY A 42 0.98 0.97 11.76
N ASP A 43 1.05 2.11 11.07
CA ASP A 43 0.98 3.44 11.65
C ASP A 43 -0.48 3.93 11.66
N TYR A 44 -0.93 4.58 12.73
CA TYR A 44 -2.29 5.12 12.80
C TYR A 44 -2.46 6.41 11.98
N VAL A 45 -1.38 6.96 11.42
CA VAL A 45 -1.38 8.16 10.60
C VAL A 45 -1.15 7.81 9.12
N ILE A 46 -2.03 8.30 8.25
CA ILE A 46 -1.88 8.23 6.80
C ILE A 46 -1.92 9.65 6.26
N ASP A 47 -0.83 10.10 5.64
CA ASP A 47 -0.81 11.37 4.92
C ASP A 47 -1.58 11.27 3.57
N VAL A 48 -1.89 12.43 2.97
CA VAL A 48 -2.67 12.50 1.73
C VAL A 48 -1.96 11.88 0.52
N ALA A 49 -0.64 11.90 0.45
CA ALA A 49 0.11 11.29 -0.64
C ALA A 49 0.05 9.76 -0.55
N THR A 50 0.24 9.22 0.65
CA THR A 50 0.07 7.81 0.96
C THR A 50 -1.37 7.35 0.68
N LEU A 51 -2.38 8.15 1.05
CA LEU A 51 -3.79 7.88 0.71
C LEU A 51 -4.04 7.79 -0.80
N LYS A 52 -3.38 8.64 -1.61
CA LYS A 52 -3.49 8.57 -3.07
C LYS A 52 -2.88 7.28 -3.62
N ALA A 53 -1.72 6.86 -3.11
CA ALA A 53 -1.08 5.61 -3.48
C ALA A 53 -1.97 4.40 -3.11
N ILE A 54 -2.57 4.41 -1.92
CA ILE A 54 -3.56 3.42 -1.48
C ILE A 54 -4.76 3.37 -2.45
N ASN A 55 -5.34 4.52 -2.79
CA ASN A 55 -6.47 4.57 -3.72
C ASN A 55 -6.10 4.03 -5.11
N GLN A 56 -4.90 4.34 -5.61
CA GLN A 56 -4.40 3.78 -6.86
C GLN A 56 -4.21 2.26 -6.78
N GLN A 57 -3.69 1.74 -5.66
CA GLN A 57 -3.55 0.30 -5.43
C GLN A 57 -4.90 -0.41 -5.43
N CYS A 58 -5.93 0.17 -4.81
CA CYS A 58 -7.28 -0.37 -4.80
C CYS A 58 -7.90 -0.44 -6.21
N ARG A 59 -7.65 0.57 -7.05
CA ARG A 59 -8.09 0.57 -8.47
C ARG A 59 -7.41 -0.54 -9.26
N GLU A 60 -6.10 -0.71 -9.09
CA GLU A 60 -5.33 -1.77 -9.76
C GLU A 60 -5.74 -3.19 -9.32
N LEU A 61 -6.20 -3.32 -8.07
CA LEU A 61 -6.77 -4.56 -7.55
C LEU A 61 -8.24 -4.78 -7.93
N GLY A 62 -8.89 -3.81 -8.59
CA GLY A 62 -10.32 -3.86 -8.93
C GLY A 62 -11.24 -3.83 -7.71
N TRP A 63 -10.81 -3.20 -6.61
CA TRP A 63 -11.61 -3.05 -5.41
C TRP A 63 -12.59 -1.87 -5.50
N ILE A 64 -12.22 -0.85 -6.28
CA ILE A 64 -12.97 0.38 -6.59
C ILE A 64 -12.70 0.84 -8.02
#